data_AF-A0A926JLF8-F1
#
_entry.id   AF-A0A926JLF8-F1
#
_cell.length_a   1.000
_cell.length_b   1.000
_cell.length_c   1.000
_cell.angle_alpha   90.00
_cell.angle_beta   90.00
_cell.angle_gamma   90.00
#
_symmetry.space_group_name_H-M   'P 1'
#
loop_
_entity.id
_entity.type
_entity.pdbx_description
1 polymer ?
#
loop_
_entity_poly.entity_id
_entity_poly.type
_entity_poly.pdbx_seq_one_letter_code
_entity_poly.pdbx_strand_id
1 'polypeptide(L)'
;MTRTFNIRTTEDAVACIAALATEVIADGNHPGHDLETVFDRITSGDVLCLIRQYYDRRVGNGESPRQAVIGVGQSLIAHYCQSAGIPPTN
;
A
#
# COMPACT_ATOMS: atom_id res chain seq x y z
N MET A 1 4.90 -14.97 10.38
CA MET A 1 5.93 -14.10 10.98
C MET A 1 5.29 -12.78 11.33
N THR A 2 5.50 -12.26 12.54
CA THR A 2 5.01 -10.91 12.90
C THR A 2 6.09 -9.90 12.54
N ARG A 3 5.81 -8.98 11.60
CA ARG A 3 6.68 -7.84 11.32
C ARG A 3 6.24 -6.63 12.14
N THR A 4 7.19 -5.97 12.78
CA THR A 4 6.96 -4.74 13.54
C THR A 4 7.51 -3.56 12.75
N PHE A 5 6.65 -2.60 12.44
CA PHE A 5 7.04 -1.33 11.85
C PHE A 5 6.99 -0.24 12.90
N ASN A 6 8.06 0.55 13.01
CA ASN A 6 8.09 1.72 13.88
C ASN A 6 7.81 2.96 13.05
N ILE A 7 6.58 3.45 13.09
CA ILE A 7 6.14 4.61 12.31
C ILE A 7 6.29 5.85 13.17
N ARG A 8 7.27 6.69 12.82
CA ARG A 8 7.57 7.95 13.52
C ARG A 8 7.26 9.16 12.65
N THR A 9 7.30 8.96 11.33
CA THR A 9 7.07 9.98 10.31
C THR A 9 6.06 9.48 9.28
N THR A 10 5.51 10.41 8.50
CA THR A 10 4.71 10.07 7.33
C THR A 10 5.51 9.24 6.32
N GLU A 11 6.80 9.50 6.14
CA GLU A 11 7.64 8.71 5.22
C GLU A 11 7.81 7.26 5.66
N ASP A 12 7.92 7.01 6.97
CA ASP A 12 7.93 5.64 7.50
C ASP A 12 6.62 4.92 7.17
N ALA A 13 5.49 5.63 7.27
CA ALA A 13 4.19 5.09 6.91
C ALA A 13 4.07 4.82 5.41
N VAL A 14 4.54 5.75 4.56
CA VAL A 14 4.53 5.60 3.10
C VAL A 14 5.33 4.37 2.68
N ALA A 15 6.55 4.22 3.19
CA ALA A 15 7.41 3.07 2.92
C ALA A 15 6.77 1.76 3.42
N CYS A 16 6.17 1.77 4.61
CA CYS A 16 5.47 0.62 5.17
C CYS A 16 4.28 0.20 4.31
N ILE A 17 3.43 1.15 3.91
CA ILE A 17 2.25 0.89 3.06
C ILE A 17 2.69 0.34 1.70
N ALA A 18 3.67 0.98 1.06
CA ALA A 18 4.18 0.56 -0.24
C ALA A 18 4.75 -0.87 -0.20
N ALA A 19 5.57 -1.18 0.81
CA ALA A 19 6.15 -2.51 0.97
C ALA A 19 5.07 -3.58 1.21
N LEU A 20 4.14 -3.33 2.14
CA LEU A 20 3.08 -4.29 2.45
C LEU A 20 2.13 -4.52 1.27
N ALA A 21 1.74 -3.44 0.56
CA ALA A 21 0.89 -3.57 -0.62
C ALA A 21 1.59 -4.35 -1.73
N THR A 22 2.88 -4.09 -1.95
CA THR A 22 3.69 -4.79 -2.95
C THR A 22 3.73 -6.29 -2.67
N GLU A 23 4.05 -6.67 -1.43
CA GLU A 23 4.09 -8.09 -1.02
C GLU A 23 2.73 -8.77 -1.21
N VAL A 24 1.65 -8.14 -0.72
CA VAL A 24 0.31 -8.74 -0.80
C VAL A 24 -0.17 -8.91 -2.24
N ILE A 25 0.08 -7.94 -3.12
CA ILE A 25 -0.32 -8.03 -4.53
C ILE A 25 0.51 -9.12 -5.24
N ALA A 26 1.83 -9.15 -5.01
CA ALA A 26 2.71 -10.14 -5.63
C ALA A 26 2.42 -11.57 -5.15
N ASP A 27 2.08 -11.75 -3.87
CA ASP A 27 1.65 -13.03 -3.30
C ASP A 27 0.37 -13.58 -3.96
N GLY A 28 -0.45 -12.72 -4.57
CA GLY A 28 -1.59 -13.12 -5.39
C GLY A 28 -1.21 -13.93 -6.64
N ASN A 29 0.07 -13.88 -7.05
CA ASN A 29 0.65 -14.67 -8.15
C ASN A 29 -0.14 -14.56 -9.48
N HIS A 30 -0.63 -13.35 -9.79
CA HIS A 30 -1.33 -13.07 -11.04
C HIS A 30 -0.31 -12.88 -12.19
N PRO A 31 -0.58 -13.40 -13.41
CA PRO A 31 0.34 -13.26 -14.54
C PRO A 31 0.70 -11.79 -14.83
N GLY A 32 1.99 -11.47 -14.87
CA GLY A 32 2.49 -10.10 -15.12
C GLY A 32 2.44 -9.17 -13.89
N HIS A 33 2.21 -9.73 -12.69
CA HIS A 33 2.18 -9.00 -11.42
C HIS A 33 3.11 -9.64 -10.39
N ASP A 34 4.32 -9.98 -10.83
CA ASP A 34 5.39 -10.41 -9.92
C ASP A 34 5.89 -9.27 -9.02
N LEU A 35 6.73 -9.63 -8.05
CA LEU A 35 7.22 -8.71 -7.04
C LEU A 35 7.90 -7.47 -7.64
N GLU A 36 8.74 -7.65 -8.66
CA GLU A 36 9.48 -6.56 -9.31
C GLU A 36 8.52 -5.63 -10.07
N THR A 37 7.62 -6.20 -10.87
CA THR A 37 6.63 -5.43 -11.65
C THR A 37 5.68 -4.64 -10.74
N VAL A 38 5.24 -5.23 -9.64
CA VAL A 38 4.39 -4.55 -8.66
C VAL A 38 5.18 -3.46 -7.94
N PHE A 39 6.41 -3.76 -7.51
CA PHE A 39 7.28 -2.81 -6.82
C PHE A 39 7.51 -1.56 -7.65
N ASP A 40 7.87 -1.69 -8.93
CA ASP A 40 8.12 -0.56 -9.84
C ASP A 40 6.90 0.35 -9.98
N ARG A 41 5.70 -0.23 -10.02
CA ARG A 41 4.45 0.55 -10.08
C ARG A 41 4.15 1.24 -8.75
N ILE A 42 4.22 0.52 -7.64
CA ILE A 42 3.85 1.01 -6.31
C ILE A 42 4.83 2.08 -5.81
N THR A 43 6.10 1.98 -6.18
CA THR A 43 7.15 2.93 -5.80
C THR A 43 7.30 4.10 -6.79
N SER A 44 6.44 4.19 -7.81
CA SER A 44 6.37 5.37 -8.67
C SER A 44 6.06 6.63 -7.87
N GLY A 45 6.67 7.75 -8.27
CA GLY A 45 6.54 9.02 -7.53
C GLY A 45 5.10 9.47 -7.31
N ASP A 46 4.23 9.23 -8.30
CA ASP A 46 2.80 9.56 -8.22
C ASP A 46 2.07 8.70 -7.18
N VAL A 47 2.33 7.38 -7.16
CA VAL A 47 1.71 6.48 -6.18
C VAL A 47 2.20 6.80 -4.76
N LEU A 48 3.50 7.02 -4.57
CA LEU A 48 4.04 7.42 -3.26
C LEU A 48 3.46 8.75 -2.78
N CYS A 49 3.27 9.72 -3.69
CA CYS A 49 2.63 10.99 -3.38
C CYS A 49 1.16 10.81 -2.94
N LEU A 50 0.40 9.94 -3.62
CA LEU A 50 -0.97 9.62 -3.24
C LEU A 50 -1.02 8.92 -1.88
N ILE A 51 -0.15 7.93 -1.63
CA ILE A 51 -0.06 7.24 -0.33
C ILE A 51 0.16 8.26 0.78
N ARG A 52 1.11 9.19 0.59
CA ARG A 52 1.38 10.28 1.54
C ARG A 52 0.14 11.13 1.80
N GLN A 53 -0.49 11.62 0.75
CA GLN A 53 -1.67 12.49 0.85
C GLN A 53 -2.83 11.82 1.59
N TYR A 54 -3.13 10.56 1.27
CA TYR A 54 -4.23 9.83 1.92
C TYR A 54 -3.90 9.46 3.37
N TYR A 55 -2.65 9.12 3.67
CA TYR A 55 -2.21 8.86 5.03
C TYR A 55 -2.34 10.13 5.90
N ASP A 56 -1.78 11.25 5.44
CA ASP A 56 -1.83 12.53 6.18
C ASP A 56 -3.28 12.98 6.39
N ARG A 57 -4.16 12.79 5.40
CA ARG A 57 -5.59 13.09 5.53
C ARG A 57 -6.25 12.26 6.62
N ARG A 58 -6.00 10.95 6.68
CA ARG A 58 -6.60 10.06 7.70
C ARG A 58 -6.10 10.40 9.10
N VAL A 59 -4.80 10.63 9.26
CA VAL A 59 -4.22 11.08 10.54
C VAL A 59 -4.77 12.44 10.93
N GLY A 60 -4.88 13.39 9.99
CA GLY A 60 -5.48 14.71 10.21
C GLY A 60 -6.96 14.65 10.61
N ASN A 61 -7.68 13.59 10.22
CA ASN A 61 -9.05 13.32 10.66
C ASN A 61 -9.12 12.60 12.03
N GLY A 62 -7.99 12.36 12.69
CA GLY A 62 -7.93 11.74 14.01
C GLY A 62 -7.79 10.21 14.02
N GLU A 63 -7.55 9.56 12.87
CA GLU A 63 -7.20 8.13 12.87
C GLU A 63 -5.81 7.91 13.49
N SER A 64 -5.64 6.80 14.22
CA SER A 64 -4.31 6.40 14.67
C SER A 64 -3.40 6.04 13.48
N PRO A 65 -2.06 6.19 13.58
CA PRO A 65 -1.13 5.79 12.52
C PRO A 65 -1.36 4.36 12.01
N ARG A 66 -1.67 3.43 12.91
CA ARG A 66 -1.99 2.04 12.56
C ARG A 66 -3.26 1.93 11.71
N GLN A 67 -4.33 2.62 12.08
CA GLN A 67 -5.58 2.61 11.31
C GLN A 67 -5.38 3.25 9.94
N ALA A 68 -4.65 4.37 9.88
CA ALA A 68 -4.34 5.05 8.64
C ALA A 68 -3.55 4.15 7.67
N VAL A 69 -2.50 3.47 8.14
CA VAL A 69 -1.72 2.50 7.33
C VAL A 69 -2.60 1.39 6.76
N ILE A 70 -3.40 0.74 7.62
CA ILE A 70 -4.28 -0.35 7.19
C ILE A 70 -5.28 0.16 6.15
N GLY A 71 -5.90 1.30 6.41
CA GLY A 71 -6.92 1.87 5.55
C GLY A 71 -6.38 2.31 4.19
N VAL A 72 -5.22 2.96 4.14
CA VAL A 72 -4.58 3.33 2.87
C VAL A 72 -4.10 2.09 2.12
N GLY A 73 -3.46 1.14 2.80
CA GLY A 73 -2.99 -0.10 2.19
C GLY A 73 -4.11 -0.91 1.54
N GLN A 74 -5.24 -1.09 2.25
CA GLN A 74 -6.42 -1.77 1.70
C GLN A 74 -6.98 -1.07 0.46
N SER A 75 -7.10 0.26 0.51
CA SER A 75 -7.55 1.06 -0.64
C SER A 75 -6.60 0.95 -1.83
N LEU A 76 -5.29 0.96 -1.60
CA LEU A 76 -4.26 0.84 -2.63
C LEU A 76 -4.31 -0.53 -3.31
N ILE A 77 -4.37 -1.62 -2.53
CA ILE A 77 -4.47 -2.98 -3.07
C ILE A 77 -5.74 -3.14 -3.90
N ALA A 78 -6.89 -2.69 -3.37
CA ALA A 78 -8.16 -2.76 -4.09
C ALA A 78 -8.11 -1.99 -5.42
N HIS A 79 -7.55 -0.77 -5.40
CA HIS A 79 -7.42 0.06 -6.59
C HIS A 79 -6.47 -0.56 -7.62
N TYR A 80 -5.32 -1.09 -7.18
CA TYR A 80 -4.37 -1.78 -8.04
C TYR A 80 -5.03 -2.97 -8.73
N CYS A 81 -5.66 -3.87 -7.97
CA CYS A 81 -6.30 -5.06 -8.52
C CYS A 81 -7.42 -4.69 -9.50
N GLN A 82 -8.25 -3.70 -9.16
CA GLN A 82 -9.30 -3.20 -10.06
C GLN A 82 -8.72 -2.64 -11.36
N SER A 83 -7.68 -1.81 -11.29
CA SER A 83 -7.03 -1.22 -12.46
C SER A 83 -6.30 -2.26 -13.31
N ALA A 84 -5.81 -3.34 -12.70
CA ALA A 84 -5.12 -4.43 -13.36
C ALA A 84 -6.08 -5.48 -13.96
N GLY A 85 -7.38 -5.39 -13.70
CA GLY A 85 -8.34 -6.43 -14.09
C GLY A 85 -8.15 -7.74 -13.32
N ILE A 86 -7.49 -7.69 -12.16
CA ILE A 86 -7.31 -8.81 -11.26
C ILE A 86 -8.62 -9.01 -10.48
N PRO A 87 -9.28 -10.17 -10.59
CA PRO A 87 -10.48 -10.44 -9.81
C PRO A 87 -10.12 -10.44 -8.32
N PRO A 88 -11.00 -9.92 -7.43
CA PRO A 88 -10.77 -10.03 -6.00
C PRO A 88 -10.66 -11.52 -5.63
N THR A 89 -9.51 -11.93 -5.13
CA THR A 89 -9.27 -13.30 -4.66
C THR A 89 -10.23 -13.60 -3.51
N ASN A 90 -10.96 -14.73 -3.64
CA ASN A 90 -11.75 -15.34 -2.56
C ASN A 90 -10.87 -15.85 -1.43
#